data_AF-A0A8H4V136-F1
#
_entry.id   AF-A0A8H4V136-F1
#
_cell.length_a   1.000
_cell.length_b   1.000
_cell.length_c   1.000
_cell.angle_alpha   90.00
_cell.angle_beta   90.00
_cell.angle_gamma   90.00
#
_symmetry.space_group_name_H-M   'P 1'
#
loop_
_entity.id
_entity.type
_entity.pdbx_description
1 polymer ?
#
loop_
_entity_poly.entity_id
_entity_poly.type
_entity_poly.pdbx_seq_one_letter_code
_entity_poly.pdbx_strand_id
1 'polypeptide(L)'
;MQSARYQNRQSAASSKLLSVASHGARIVFSDSNGNVKWVERDGQTQVRQWNINTSRRQSKIVSPEDVNESDQVRGLFFTSDTSMRNDVVRKILPTDANLNGDELLLWSGDRIGRLRFSNASDEDTDDEMNDSMSLDGEEVNLTEKQARRQSKELEKRREQEYALRIRRALERQADEVRWMGRLGMT
;
A
#
# COMPACT_ATOMS: atom_id res chain seq x y z
N MET A 1 8.58 -41.30 22.31
CA MET A 1 7.23 -41.05 22.83
C MET A 1 6.92 -39.57 22.69
N GLN A 2 6.07 -39.16 21.74
CA GLN A 2 5.64 -37.77 21.63
C GLN A 2 4.57 -37.49 22.69
N SER A 3 4.86 -36.57 23.60
CA SER A 3 3.90 -36.07 24.58
C SER A 3 2.79 -35.30 23.84
N ALA A 4 1.56 -35.78 23.91
CA ALA A 4 0.38 -35.04 23.48
C ALA A 4 0.19 -33.84 24.42
N ARG A 5 0.76 -32.69 24.05
CA ARG A 5 0.55 -31.45 24.80
C ARG A 5 -0.89 -31.00 24.60
N TYR A 6 -1.64 -30.84 25.70
CA TYR A 6 -2.94 -30.20 25.66
C TYR A 6 -2.75 -28.77 25.14
N GLN A 7 -3.28 -28.48 23.95
CA GLN A 7 -3.24 -27.16 23.36
C GLN A 7 -4.66 -26.69 23.12
N ASN A 8 -4.97 -25.49 23.58
CA ASN A 8 -6.30 -24.91 23.43
C ASN A 8 -6.69 -24.89 21.94
N ARG A 9 -7.77 -25.58 21.58
CA ARG A 9 -8.25 -25.69 20.19
C ARG A 9 -8.53 -24.32 19.57
N GLN A 10 -8.91 -23.33 20.37
CA GLN A 10 -9.04 -21.95 19.91
C GLN A 10 -7.68 -21.36 19.53
N SER A 11 -6.63 -21.56 20.32
CA SER A 11 -5.31 -20.99 20.00
C SER A 11 -4.53 -21.80 18.96
N ALA A 12 -4.87 -23.08 18.78
CA ALA A 12 -4.20 -24.00 17.86
C ALA A 12 -4.87 -24.13 16.47
N ALA A 13 -6.09 -23.60 16.30
CA ALA A 13 -6.80 -23.69 15.03
C ALA A 13 -6.13 -22.81 13.96
N SER A 14 -5.51 -23.43 12.96
CA SER A 14 -4.88 -22.75 11.81
C SER A 14 -5.89 -22.20 10.80
N SER A 15 -7.17 -22.56 10.91
CA SER A 15 -8.21 -22.25 9.93
C SER A 15 -9.21 -21.17 10.40
N LYS A 16 -8.83 -20.35 11.39
CA LYS A 16 -9.71 -19.29 11.89
C LYS A 16 -9.85 -18.19 10.85
N LEU A 17 -11.08 -17.88 10.47
CA LEU A 17 -11.38 -16.73 9.62
C LEU A 17 -11.37 -15.46 10.47
N LEU A 18 -10.53 -14.50 10.10
CA LEU A 18 -10.41 -13.22 10.82
C LEU A 18 -11.10 -12.07 10.09
N SER A 19 -11.09 -12.09 8.77
CA SER A 19 -11.79 -11.12 7.92
C SER A 19 -12.26 -11.79 6.65
N VAL A 20 -13.37 -11.32 6.11
CA VAL A 20 -13.93 -11.77 4.82
C VAL A 20 -14.36 -10.53 4.03
N ALA A 21 -14.16 -10.55 2.71
CA ALA A 21 -14.71 -9.57 1.80
C ALA A 21 -15.08 -10.23 0.46
N SER A 22 -15.91 -9.55 -0.32
CA SER A 22 -16.23 -9.96 -1.69
C SER A 22 -15.27 -9.29 -2.66
N HIS A 23 -14.79 -10.03 -3.64
CA HIS A 23 -13.94 -9.54 -4.72
C HIS A 23 -14.45 -10.09 -6.06
N GLY A 24 -15.33 -9.33 -6.70
CA GLY A 24 -16.10 -9.71 -7.88
C GLY A 24 -16.89 -11.00 -7.69
N ALA A 25 -16.52 -12.04 -8.43
CA ALA A 25 -17.11 -13.37 -8.32
C ALA A 25 -16.47 -14.25 -7.23
N ARG A 26 -15.47 -13.75 -6.50
CA ARG A 26 -14.67 -14.53 -5.53
C ARG A 26 -14.92 -14.04 -4.11
N ILE A 27 -14.65 -14.93 -3.17
CA ILE A 27 -14.62 -14.60 -1.75
C ILE A 27 -13.15 -14.53 -1.33
N VAL A 28 -12.78 -13.43 -0.70
CA VAL A 28 -11.46 -13.27 -0.09
C VAL A 28 -11.59 -13.35 1.42
N PHE A 29 -10.69 -14.07 2.07
CA PHE A 29 -10.64 -14.13 3.52
C PHE A 29 -9.22 -14.20 4.05
N SER A 30 -9.05 -13.74 5.29
CA SER A 30 -7.79 -13.87 6.03
C SER A 30 -7.89 -14.93 7.12
N ASP A 31 -6.76 -15.59 7.37
CA ASP A 31 -6.64 -16.56 8.46
C ASP A 31 -5.71 -16.10 9.60
N SER A 32 -5.74 -16.83 10.71
CA SER A 32 -4.87 -16.62 11.88
C SER A 32 -3.39 -16.88 11.63
N ASN A 33 -3.04 -17.42 10.46
CA ASN A 33 -1.66 -17.69 10.06
C ASN A 33 -1.11 -16.58 9.15
N GLY A 34 -1.90 -15.53 8.91
CA GLY A 34 -1.53 -14.38 8.07
C GLY A 34 -1.67 -14.64 6.58
N ASN A 35 -2.36 -15.71 6.17
CA ASN A 35 -2.72 -15.90 4.77
C ASN A 35 -3.95 -15.06 4.42
N VAL A 36 -3.96 -14.56 3.20
CA VAL A 36 -5.11 -14.05 2.47
C VAL A 36 -5.37 -15.03 1.34
N LYS A 37 -6.58 -15.60 1.30
CA LYS A 37 -6.97 -16.63 0.34
C LYS A 37 -8.16 -16.16 -0.47
N TRP A 38 -8.15 -16.55 -1.74
CA TRP A 38 -9.25 -16.34 -2.65
C TRP A 38 -9.85 -17.68 -3.01
N VAL A 39 -11.16 -17.77 -2.85
CA VAL A 39 -11.94 -18.94 -3.23
C VAL A 39 -13.07 -18.50 -4.14
N GLU A 40 -13.55 -19.41 -4.98
CA GLU A 40 -14.79 -19.21 -5.74
C GLU A 40 -15.99 -19.04 -4.78
N ARG A 41 -17.16 -18.65 -5.31
CA ARG A 41 -18.38 -18.49 -4.48
C ARG A 41 -18.82 -19.77 -3.76
N ASP A 42 -18.33 -20.93 -4.20
CA ASP A 42 -18.55 -22.22 -3.53
C ASP A 42 -17.85 -22.32 -2.16
N GLY A 43 -16.91 -21.42 -1.87
CA GLY A 43 -16.13 -21.39 -0.63
C GLY A 43 -15.10 -22.52 -0.51
N GLN A 44 -14.95 -23.37 -1.52
CA GLN A 44 -14.10 -24.56 -1.50
C GLN A 44 -12.96 -24.46 -2.51
N THR A 45 -13.24 -23.99 -3.72
CA THR A 45 -12.26 -23.97 -4.80
C THR A 45 -11.30 -22.81 -4.60
N GLN A 46 -10.08 -23.10 -4.11
CA GLN A 46 -9.04 -22.10 -3.90
C GLN A 46 -8.47 -21.63 -5.24
N VAL A 47 -8.58 -20.32 -5.50
CA VAL A 47 -8.07 -19.64 -6.69
C VAL A 47 -6.64 -19.15 -6.48
N ARG A 48 -6.37 -18.57 -5.31
CA ARG A 48 -5.06 -17.97 -4.97
C ARG A 48 -4.85 -17.93 -3.47
N GLN A 49 -3.60 -17.87 -3.06
CA GLN A 49 -3.20 -17.59 -1.69
C GLN A 49 -1.97 -16.67 -1.68
N TRP A 50 -1.95 -15.75 -0.73
CA TRP A 50 -0.81 -14.89 -0.43
C TRP A 50 -0.61 -14.82 1.08
N ASN A 51 0.62 -14.72 1.56
CA ASN A 51 0.90 -14.59 3.00
C ASN A 51 1.63 -13.27 3.28
N ILE A 52 1.10 -12.47 4.20
CA ILE A 52 1.62 -11.15 4.56
C ILE A 52 3.03 -11.18 5.13
N ASN A 53 3.41 -12.30 5.76
CA ASN A 53 4.71 -12.46 6.40
C ASN A 53 5.81 -12.85 5.40
N THR A 54 5.46 -13.25 4.16
CA THR A 54 6.44 -13.62 3.12
C THR A 54 7.22 -12.40 2.61
N SER A 55 6.53 -11.29 2.33
CA SER A 55 7.16 -10.06 1.82
C SER A 55 8.11 -9.42 2.84
N ARG A 56 7.83 -9.55 4.14
CA ARG A 56 8.72 -9.10 5.22
C ARG A 56 10.07 -9.83 5.20
N ARG A 57 10.11 -11.10 4.80
CA ARG A 57 11.36 -11.87 4.73
C ARG A 57 12.23 -11.40 3.57
N GLN A 58 11.63 -11.00 2.44
CA GLN A 58 12.35 -10.54 1.26
C GLN A 58 12.99 -9.16 1.48
N SER A 59 12.30 -8.22 2.13
CA SER A 59 12.88 -6.89 2.42
C SER A 59 14.06 -6.93 3.39
N LYS A 60 14.24 -8.02 4.14
CA LYS A 60 15.35 -8.18 5.11
C LYS A 60 16.60 -8.81 4.47
N ILE A 61 16.49 -9.45 3.31
CA ILE A 61 17.59 -10.15 2.65
C ILE A 61 18.46 -9.19 1.81
N VAL A 62 17.95 -8.01 1.44
CA VAL A 62 18.61 -7.05 0.52
C VAL A 62 19.55 -6.06 1.23
N SER A 63 19.78 -6.15 2.54
CA SER A 63 20.70 -5.21 3.22
C SER A 63 21.61 -5.89 4.23
N PRO A 64 22.78 -6.43 3.81
CA PRO A 64 23.87 -6.78 4.72
C PRO A 64 24.84 -5.62 4.98
N GLU A 65 24.72 -4.49 4.27
CA GLU A 65 25.67 -3.37 4.36
C GLU A 65 24.89 -2.07 4.57
N ASP A 66 24.81 -1.61 5.82
CA ASP A 66 24.82 -0.19 6.22
C ASP A 66 24.38 -0.08 7.68
N VAL A 67 25.34 -0.38 8.56
CA VAL A 67 25.31 0.15 9.92
C VAL A 67 25.78 1.60 9.82
N ASN A 68 24.84 2.52 9.63
CA ASN A 68 25.05 3.91 10.00
C ASN A 68 23.78 4.43 10.68
N GLU A 69 23.85 4.48 12.01
CA GLU A 69 23.00 5.31 12.85
C GLU A 69 23.15 6.77 12.42
N SER A 70 22.23 7.28 11.63
CA SER A 70 21.75 8.66 11.79
C SER A 70 20.55 8.93 10.89
N ASP A 71 19.50 9.41 11.55
CA ASP A 71 18.48 10.30 10.99
C ASP A 71 17.54 9.72 9.91
N GLN A 72 16.77 8.71 10.32
CA GLN A 72 15.44 8.53 9.73
C GLN A 72 14.41 8.89 10.78
N VAL A 73 13.61 9.91 10.50
CA VAL A 73 12.44 10.33 11.27
C VAL A 73 11.44 9.17 11.30
N ARG A 74 11.70 8.21 12.20
CA ARG A 74 10.78 7.15 12.56
C ARG A 74 9.72 7.80 13.43
N GLY A 75 8.55 8.06 12.85
CA GLY A 75 7.38 8.46 13.63
C GLY A 75 7.22 7.53 14.83
N LEU A 76 6.84 8.11 15.97
CA LEU A 76 6.69 7.47 17.29
C LEU A 76 5.76 6.24 17.35
N PHE A 77 5.22 5.78 16.22
CA PHE A 77 4.31 4.63 16.12
C PHE A 77 4.98 3.34 15.60
N PHE A 78 6.24 3.37 15.14
CA PHE A 78 6.84 2.21 14.44
C PHE A 78 7.79 1.35 15.27
N THR A 79 8.02 1.70 16.55
CA THR A 79 8.94 0.97 17.42
C THR A 79 8.17 0.14 18.44
N SER A 80 7.76 -1.06 18.05
CA SER A 80 7.52 -2.14 19.01
C SER A 80 7.81 -3.47 18.33
N ASP A 81 8.85 -4.14 18.83
CA ASP A 81 9.09 -5.58 18.88
C ASP A 81 8.15 -6.49 18.05
N THR A 82 8.23 -6.42 16.71
CA THR A 82 7.46 -7.30 15.79
C THR A 82 8.34 -8.35 15.12
N SER A 83 9.62 -8.48 15.51
CA SER A 83 10.55 -9.40 14.84
C SER A 83 10.24 -10.88 15.09
N MET A 84 9.42 -11.22 16.08
CA MET A 84 9.09 -12.61 16.44
C MET A 84 7.59 -12.96 16.33
N ARG A 85 6.74 -11.98 15.98
CA ARG A 85 5.29 -12.19 15.90
C ARG A 85 4.82 -12.18 14.44
N ASN A 86 4.13 -13.25 14.03
CA ASN A 86 3.48 -13.29 12.72
C ASN A 86 2.32 -12.29 12.70
N ASP A 87 2.26 -11.47 11.66
CA ASP A 87 1.15 -10.55 11.42
C ASP A 87 -0.05 -11.30 10.85
N VAL A 88 -1.24 -10.78 11.16
CA VAL A 88 -2.51 -11.32 10.68
C VAL A 88 -3.38 -10.19 10.17
N VAL A 89 -4.07 -10.43 9.06
CA VAL A 89 -5.00 -9.44 8.51
C VAL A 89 -6.30 -9.50 9.30
N ARG A 90 -6.64 -8.40 9.97
CA ARG A 90 -7.85 -8.25 10.78
C ARG A 90 -9.02 -7.67 10.01
N LYS A 91 -8.73 -6.94 8.93
CA LYS A 91 -9.75 -6.36 8.05
C LYS A 91 -9.26 -6.33 6.61
N ILE A 92 -10.16 -6.71 5.71
CA ILE A 92 -10.00 -6.64 4.26
C ILE A 92 -11.08 -5.70 3.74
N LEU A 93 -10.69 -4.74 2.93
CA LEU A 93 -11.61 -3.79 2.32
C LEU A 93 -11.36 -3.74 0.81
N PRO A 94 -12.39 -4.00 -0.01
CA PRO A 94 -12.35 -3.68 -1.43
C PRO A 94 -12.18 -2.18 -1.62
N THR A 95 -11.32 -1.77 -2.55
CA THR A 95 -11.10 -0.34 -2.85
C THR A 95 -12.18 0.24 -3.76
N ASP A 96 -12.81 -0.60 -4.58
CA ASP A 96 -13.82 -0.21 -5.57
C ASP A 96 -15.25 -0.52 -5.09
N ALA A 97 -16.18 0.40 -5.35
CA ALA A 97 -17.61 0.24 -5.09
C ALA A 97 -18.22 -0.93 -5.89
N ASN A 98 -17.70 -1.20 -7.08
CA ASN A 98 -18.19 -2.28 -7.94
C ASN A 98 -17.65 -3.66 -7.53
N LEU A 99 -16.82 -3.76 -6.49
CA LEU A 99 -16.17 -4.99 -6.00
C LEU A 99 -15.30 -5.73 -7.02
N ASN A 100 -15.28 -5.30 -8.28
CA ASN A 100 -14.50 -5.87 -9.38
C ASN A 100 -13.11 -5.24 -9.50
N GLY A 101 -12.81 -4.20 -8.70
CA GLY A 101 -11.52 -3.55 -8.68
C GLY A 101 -10.41 -4.53 -8.28
N ASP A 102 -9.24 -4.38 -8.89
CA ASP A 102 -8.10 -5.30 -8.74
C ASP A 102 -7.36 -5.18 -7.40
N GLU A 103 -7.78 -4.24 -6.54
CA GLU A 103 -7.06 -3.86 -5.33
C GLU A 103 -7.88 -4.09 -4.05
N LEU A 104 -7.20 -4.56 -3.01
CA LEU A 104 -7.71 -4.75 -1.67
C LEU A 104 -6.83 -3.99 -0.67
N LEU A 105 -7.47 -3.31 0.27
CA LEU A 105 -6.80 -2.76 1.45
C LEU A 105 -6.81 -3.78 2.57
N LEU A 106 -5.64 -4.01 3.16
CA LEU A 106 -5.42 -4.93 4.26
C LEU A 106 -5.01 -4.15 5.51
N TRP A 107 -5.64 -4.46 6.63
CA TRP A 107 -5.27 -3.88 7.92
C TRP A 107 -4.90 -4.97 8.92
N SER A 108 -3.69 -4.88 9.48
CA SER A 108 -3.13 -5.83 10.45
C SER A 108 -3.44 -5.46 11.92
N GLY A 109 -4.01 -4.28 12.13
CA GLY A 109 -4.20 -3.67 13.46
C GLY A 109 -3.31 -2.45 13.64
N ASP A 110 -2.03 -2.59 13.29
CA ASP A 110 -1.03 -1.53 13.38
C ASP A 110 -0.66 -0.95 12.00
N ARG A 111 -0.80 -1.76 10.94
CA ARG A 111 -0.36 -1.40 9.60
C ARG A 111 -1.49 -1.55 8.60
N ILE A 112 -1.46 -0.68 7.60
CA ILE A 112 -2.29 -0.76 6.40
C ILE A 112 -1.42 -1.05 5.19
N GLY A 113 -1.90 -1.91 4.29
CA GLY A 113 -1.22 -2.25 3.04
C GLY A 113 -2.23 -2.41 1.91
N ARG A 114 -1.75 -2.30 0.68
CA ARG A 114 -2.54 -2.50 -0.53
C ARG A 114 -2.08 -3.78 -1.23
N LEU A 115 -3.03 -4.63 -1.58
CA LEU A 115 -2.80 -5.90 -2.25
C LEU A 115 -3.53 -5.89 -3.60
N ARG A 116 -2.77 -5.97 -4.67
CA ARG A 116 -3.26 -6.00 -6.05
C ARG A 116 -3.20 -7.43 -6.60
N PHE A 117 -4.19 -7.85 -7.39
CA PHE A 117 -4.22 -9.21 -7.92
C PHE A 117 -3.48 -9.37 -9.24
N SER A 118 -3.55 -8.35 -10.11
CA SER A 118 -2.70 -8.29 -11.29
C SER A 118 -1.25 -8.10 -10.87
N ASN A 119 -0.36 -8.78 -11.58
CA ASN A 119 1.05 -8.40 -11.57
C ASN A 119 1.12 -7.20 -12.50
N ALA A 120 0.97 -5.99 -11.97
CA ALA A 120 1.47 -4.84 -12.70
C ALA A 120 2.97 -5.07 -12.83
N SER A 121 3.45 -5.35 -14.04
CA SER A 121 4.75 -4.80 -14.40
C SER A 121 4.65 -3.32 -14.09
N ASP A 122 5.56 -2.81 -13.28
CA ASP A 122 5.73 -1.38 -13.04
C ASP A 122 6.08 -0.69 -14.37
N GLU A 123 5.11 -0.57 -15.28
CA GLU A 123 5.17 0.23 -16.51
C GLU A 123 4.38 1.54 -16.33
N ASP A 124 4.05 1.89 -15.07
CA ASP A 124 3.44 3.16 -14.67
C ASP A 124 4.38 3.99 -13.76
N THR A 125 5.70 3.69 -13.74
CA THR A 125 6.71 4.56 -13.10
C THR A 125 7.50 5.40 -14.10
N ASP A 126 7.29 5.24 -15.41
CA ASP A 126 8.01 5.98 -16.44
C ASP A 126 7.06 6.66 -17.45
N ASP A 127 6.19 7.56 -16.95
CA ASP A 127 5.54 8.58 -17.79
C ASP A 127 6.56 9.51 -18.49
N GLU A 128 7.85 9.41 -18.16
CA GLU A 128 8.95 10.07 -18.86
C GLU A 128 9.54 9.25 -20.03
N MET A 129 9.31 7.92 -20.11
CA MET A 129 9.92 7.06 -21.14
C MET A 129 8.95 6.63 -22.25
N ASN A 130 7.63 6.78 -22.05
CA ASN A 130 6.62 6.43 -23.07
C ASN A 130 6.46 7.46 -24.21
N ASP A 131 7.11 8.65 -24.15
CA ASP A 131 7.17 9.54 -25.33
C ASP A 131 8.15 9.03 -26.41
N SER A 132 8.88 7.93 -26.14
CA SER A 132 9.86 7.33 -27.07
C SER A 132 9.32 6.14 -27.88
N MET A 133 8.23 5.48 -27.46
CA MET A 133 7.75 4.24 -28.09
C MET A 133 6.30 4.28 -28.61
N SER A 134 5.79 5.45 -29.02
CA SER A 134 4.63 5.53 -29.93
C SER A 134 5.08 5.88 -31.34
N LEU A 135 5.88 5.00 -31.94
CA LEU A 135 6.33 5.09 -33.33
C LEU A 135 5.74 3.91 -34.09
N ASP A 136 4.41 3.84 -34.15
CA ASP A 136 3.72 3.15 -35.22
C ASP A 136 2.29 3.68 -35.39
N GLY A 137 2.10 4.42 -36.48
CA GLY A 137 0.87 4.38 -37.27
C GLY A 137 -0.31 5.24 -36.85
N GLU A 138 -0.19 6.57 -36.91
CA GLU A 138 -1.25 7.43 -37.48
C GLU A 138 -0.74 8.87 -37.65
N GLU A 139 -1.05 9.50 -38.78
CA GLU A 139 -0.74 10.91 -39.06
C GLU A 139 -1.56 11.83 -38.15
N VAL A 140 -1.12 11.99 -36.89
CA VAL A 140 -1.69 12.98 -35.98
C VAL A 140 -1.12 14.35 -36.35
N ASN A 141 -1.98 15.26 -36.81
CA ASN A 141 -1.66 16.64 -37.20
C ASN A 141 -0.67 17.30 -36.22
N LEU A 142 0.46 17.83 -36.72
CA LEU A 142 1.51 18.47 -35.90
C LEU A 142 0.98 19.57 -34.94
N THR A 143 -0.13 20.21 -35.33
CA THR A 143 -0.84 21.24 -34.55
C THR A 143 -1.45 20.69 -33.25
N GLU A 144 -1.97 19.47 -33.27
CA GLU A 144 -2.64 18.84 -32.12
C GLU A 144 -1.61 18.39 -31.07
N LYS A 145 -0.43 17.92 -31.53
CA LYS A 145 0.71 17.60 -30.66
C LYS A 145 1.27 18.84 -29.95
N GLN A 146 1.32 19.99 -30.64
CA GLN A 146 1.75 21.26 -30.04
C GLN A 146 0.75 21.80 -29.01
N ALA A 147 -0.56 21.74 -29.30
CA ALA A 147 -1.60 22.14 -28.36
C ALA A 147 -1.61 21.28 -27.08
N ARG A 148 -1.35 19.97 -27.21
CA ARG A 148 -1.23 19.06 -26.06
C ARG A 148 0.01 19.32 -25.21
N ARG A 149 1.12 19.73 -25.82
CA ARG A 149 2.34 20.14 -25.08
C ARG A 149 2.12 21.44 -24.31
N GLN A 150 1.51 22.44 -24.94
CA GLN A 150 1.24 23.74 -24.30
C GLN A 150 0.23 23.63 -23.15
N SER A 151 -0.82 22.83 -23.32
CA SER A 151 -1.81 22.59 -22.23
C SER A 151 -1.19 21.91 -21.02
N LYS A 152 -0.35 20.88 -21.23
CA LYS A 152 0.39 20.21 -20.16
C LYS A 152 1.35 21.16 -19.43
N GLU A 153 2.05 22.02 -20.16
CA GLU A 153 2.98 22.98 -19.56
C GLU A 153 2.25 24.03 -18.70
N LEU A 154 1.08 24.48 -19.16
CA LEU A 154 0.23 25.38 -18.39
C LEU A 154 -0.31 24.73 -17.11
N GLU A 155 -0.66 23.44 -17.17
CA GLU A 155 -1.11 22.67 -16.01
C GLU A 155 0.01 22.51 -14.98
N LYS A 156 1.19 22.07 -15.40
CA LYS A 156 2.38 21.97 -14.53
C LYS A 156 2.72 23.30 -13.86
N ARG A 157 2.63 24.42 -14.59
CA ARG A 157 2.88 25.75 -14.02
C ARG A 157 1.86 26.11 -12.93
N ARG A 158 0.57 25.80 -13.17
CA ARG A 158 -0.50 26.01 -12.17
C ARG A 158 -0.29 25.15 -10.92
N GLU A 159 0.12 23.90 -11.09
CA GLU A 159 0.43 23.00 -9.98
C GLU A 159 1.60 23.52 -9.15
N GLN A 160 2.67 24.00 -9.80
CA GLN A 160 3.82 24.60 -9.12
C GLN A 160 3.42 25.85 -8.32
N GLU A 161 2.62 26.75 -8.92
CA GLU A 161 2.09 27.94 -8.24
C GLU A 161 1.21 27.56 -7.04
N TYR A 162 0.36 26.53 -7.19
CA TYR A 162 -0.48 26.02 -6.12
C TYR A 162 0.35 25.40 -4.99
N ALA A 163 1.34 24.57 -5.31
CA ALA A 163 2.23 23.94 -4.34
C ALA A 163 3.01 24.97 -3.52
N LEU A 164 3.53 26.02 -4.16
CA LEU A 164 4.21 27.12 -3.47
C LEU A 164 3.26 27.89 -2.54
N ARG A 165 2.02 28.12 -2.97
CA ARG A 165 1.00 28.80 -2.15
C ARG A 165 0.65 27.97 -0.91
N ILE A 166 0.45 26.66 -1.07
CA ILE A 166 0.16 25.74 0.03
C ILE A 166 1.34 25.65 1.00
N ARG A 167 2.57 25.49 0.50
CA ARG A 167 3.77 25.48 1.32
C ARG A 167 3.88 26.73 2.19
N ARG A 168 3.69 27.91 1.59
CA ARG A 168 3.74 29.18 2.33
C ARG A 168 2.62 29.31 3.37
N ALA A 169 1.43 28.77 3.09
CA ALA A 169 0.33 28.76 4.06
C ALA A 169 0.65 27.87 5.27
N LEU A 170 1.21 26.69 5.02
CA LEU A 170 1.61 25.74 6.06
C LEU A 170 2.79 26.25 6.89
N GLU A 171 3.77 26.91 6.26
CA GLU A 171 4.89 27.55 6.96
C GLU A 171 4.39 28.62 7.94
N ARG A 172 3.42 29.46 7.54
CA ARG A 172 2.82 30.45 8.45
C ARG A 172 2.08 29.80 9.62
N GLN A 173 1.29 28.76 9.36
CA GLN A 173 0.59 28.03 10.43
C GLN A 173 1.59 27.38 11.40
N ALA A 174 2.69 26.83 10.90
CA ALA A 174 3.73 26.24 11.74
C ALA A 174 4.46 27.30 12.59
N ASP A 175 4.74 28.48 12.01
CA ASP A 175 5.36 29.59 12.73
C ASP A 175 4.43 30.20 13.78
N GLU A 176 3.13 30.30 13.51
CA GLU A 176 2.11 30.71 14.49
C GLU A 176 2.05 29.72 15.68
N VAL A 177 2.06 28.41 15.42
CA VAL A 177 2.08 27.38 16.47
C VAL A 177 3.37 27.47 17.31
N ARG A 178 4.52 27.67 16.67
CA ARG A 178 5.80 27.87 17.38
C ARG A 178 5.79 29.16 18.20
N TRP A 179 5.19 30.23 17.68
CA TRP A 179 5.04 31.50 18.38
C TRP A 179 4.12 31.38 19.61
N MET A 180 2.96 30.71 19.46
CA MET A 180 2.05 30.41 20.58
C MET A 180 2.69 29.51 21.64
N GLY A 181 3.46 28.49 21.24
CA GLY A 181 4.20 27.63 22.16
C GLY A 181 5.28 28.39 22.95
N ARG A 182 5.96 29.36 22.32
CA ARG A 182 6.95 30.22 22.99
C ARG A 182 6.33 31.24 23.95
N LEU A 183 5.07 31.62 23.74
CA LEU A 183 4.28 32.46 24.66
C LEU A 183 3.58 31.65 25.77
N GLY A 184 3.72 30.32 25.81
CA GLY A 184 3.11 29.46 26.81
C GLY A 184 1.60 29.22 26.63
N MET A 185 1.08 29.39 25.40
CA MET A 185 -0.34 29.21 25.07
C MET A 185 -0.66 27.79 24.54
N THR A 186 -0.01 26.76 25.07
CA THR A 186 -0.23 25.35 24.70
C THR A 186 -0.49 24.49 25.92
#